data_AF-A0A7S4BVN2-F1
#
_entry.id   AF-A0A7S4BVN2-F1
#
_cell.length_a   1.000
_cell.length_b   1.000
_cell.length_c   1.000
_cell.angle_alpha   90.00
_cell.angle_beta   90.00
_cell.angle_gamma   90.00
#
_symmetry.space_group_name_H-M   'P 1'
#
loop_
_entity.id
_entity.type
_entity.pdbx_description
1 polymer ?
#
loop_
_entity_poly.entity_id
_entity_poly.type
_entity_poly.pdbx_seq_one_letter_code
_entity_poly.pdbx_strand_id
1 'polypeptide(L)'
;RASRATRAWWASAAPRRATAMFSLLPERIDQLVEAAADSEAELVSIVRRFRDRADGEQREHLLRDGARVVRNAHAALQELELELRGSTLPSPRAENIEADLRAQRTRIKQLQRSLNSSRERLLGGPTGNSIDAMTPHEILAKAETLQAESYSSVLRMQRTVQDTKQIGTDTLTTLSLQRARLRALDISAGAWSMQLSSAERAVQQYTSAIVSDMITFALIVAIALGLLFILVWKLSELPASVMRDSEPQVRWLTRVISPISEMPL
;
A
#
# COMPACT_ATOMS: atom_id res chain seq x y z
N ARG A 1 27.50 -12.75 -35.48
CA ARG A 1 26.42 -13.77 -35.25
C ARG A 1 26.17 -14.09 -33.77
N ALA A 2 26.85 -13.46 -32.80
CA ALA A 2 26.68 -13.73 -31.35
C ALA A 2 25.85 -12.66 -30.61
N SER A 3 24.70 -12.21 -31.14
CA SER A 3 23.91 -11.11 -30.55
C SER A 3 22.39 -11.36 -30.47
N ARG A 4 21.93 -12.58 -30.78
CA ARG A 4 20.50 -12.96 -30.69
C ARG A 4 20.18 -13.92 -29.54
N ALA A 5 21.16 -14.67 -29.01
CA ALA A 5 20.92 -15.66 -27.95
C ALA A 5 20.76 -15.04 -26.55
N THR A 6 21.38 -13.90 -26.26
CA THR A 6 21.32 -13.25 -24.93
C THR A 6 20.08 -12.40 -24.69
N ARG A 7 19.30 -12.07 -25.73
CA ARG A 7 18.04 -11.31 -25.60
C ARG A 7 16.82 -12.18 -25.27
N ALA A 8 16.88 -13.49 -25.51
CA ALA A 8 15.75 -14.39 -25.26
C ALA A 8 15.59 -14.79 -23.78
N TRP A 9 16.63 -14.65 -22.96
CA TRP A 9 16.60 -15.09 -21.55
C TRP A 9 15.96 -14.06 -20.60
N TRP A 10 16.06 -12.76 -20.89
CA TRP A 10 15.49 -11.70 -20.05
C TRP A 10 13.96 -11.56 -20.20
N ALA A 11 13.38 -11.99 -21.33
CA ALA A 11 11.95 -11.85 -21.60
C ALA A 11 11.07 -12.90 -20.88
N SER A 12 11.64 -14.01 -20.41
CA SER A 12 10.87 -15.12 -19.81
C SER A 12 10.95 -15.19 -18.28
N ALA A 13 11.90 -14.49 -17.64
CA ALA A 13 12.10 -14.55 -16.19
C ALA A 13 11.46 -13.38 -15.40
N ALA A 14 11.07 -12.29 -16.07
CA ALA A 14 10.62 -11.06 -15.40
C ALA A 14 9.16 -11.03 -14.90
N PRO A 15 8.15 -11.70 -15.51
CA PRO A 15 6.77 -11.40 -15.12
C PRO A 15 6.30 -12.14 -13.85
N ARG A 16 6.86 -13.30 -13.51
CA ARG A 16 6.32 -14.13 -12.40
C ARG A 16 6.55 -13.54 -10.99
N ARG A 17 7.60 -12.74 -10.79
CA ARG A 17 7.85 -12.08 -9.49
C ARG A 17 6.98 -10.85 -9.26
N ALA A 18 6.66 -10.09 -10.33
CA ALA A 18 5.79 -8.93 -10.22
C ALA A 18 4.36 -9.33 -9.86
N THR A 19 3.84 -10.42 -10.45
CA THR A 19 2.46 -10.87 -10.17
C THR A 19 2.27 -11.39 -8.75
N ALA A 20 3.26 -12.09 -8.18
CA ALA A 20 3.21 -12.55 -6.79
C ALA A 20 3.34 -11.42 -5.76
N MET A 21 4.02 -10.32 -6.13
CA MET A 21 4.14 -9.13 -5.27
C MET A 21 2.84 -8.33 -5.22
N PHE A 22 2.07 -8.32 -6.30
CA PHE A 22 0.77 -7.63 -6.37
C PHE A 22 -0.33 -8.29 -5.52
N SER A 23 -0.28 -9.60 -5.30
CA SER A 23 -1.28 -10.31 -4.48
C SER A 23 -1.10 -10.10 -2.97
N LEU A 24 0.06 -9.62 -2.51
CA LEU A 24 0.37 -9.39 -1.10
C LEU A 24 0.11 -7.95 -0.63
N LEU A 25 -0.15 -7.02 -1.57
CA LEU A 25 -0.41 -5.61 -1.27
C LEU A 25 -1.62 -5.39 -0.32
N PRO A 26 -2.78 -6.06 -0.52
CA PRO A 26 -3.91 -5.88 0.39
C PRO A 26 -3.61 -6.34 1.82
N GLU A 27 -2.92 -7.48 1.97
CA GLU A 27 -2.56 -8.05 3.27
C GLU A 27 -1.58 -7.13 4.02
N ARG A 28 -0.58 -6.56 3.32
CA ARG A 28 0.35 -5.61 3.92
C ARG A 28 -0.36 -4.33 4.38
N ILE A 29 -1.32 -3.82 3.60
CA ILE A 29 -2.10 -2.64 3.98
C ILE A 29 -2.91 -2.92 5.25
N ASP A 30 -3.54 -4.08 5.34
CA ASP A 30 -4.31 -4.48 6.53
C ASP A 30 -3.39 -4.62 7.77
N GLN A 31 -2.19 -5.21 7.62
CA GLN A 31 -1.19 -5.28 8.69
C GLN A 31 -0.72 -3.89 9.17
N LEU A 32 -0.54 -2.94 8.25
CA LEU A 32 -0.12 -1.58 8.59
C LEU A 32 -1.22 -0.79 9.29
N VAL A 33 -2.48 -1.00 8.89
CA VAL A 33 -3.66 -0.43 9.56
C VAL A 33 -3.76 -0.97 11.00
N GLU A 34 -3.59 -2.28 11.19
CA GLU A 34 -3.60 -2.92 12.50
C GLU A 34 -2.47 -2.40 13.39
N ALA A 35 -1.24 -2.36 12.87
CA ALA A 35 -0.08 -1.82 13.61
C ALA A 35 -0.26 -0.36 14.03
N ALA A 36 -0.90 0.47 13.20
CA ALA A 36 -1.22 1.85 13.54
C ALA A 36 -2.29 1.94 14.65
N ALA A 37 -3.33 1.09 14.58
CA ALA A 37 -4.37 1.01 15.60
C ALA A 37 -3.83 0.50 16.96
N ASP A 38 -2.97 -0.51 16.95
CA ASP A 38 -2.31 -1.03 18.15
C ASP A 38 -1.43 0.04 18.81
N SER A 39 -0.68 0.79 18.01
CA SER A 39 0.16 1.88 18.50
C SER A 39 -0.69 3.01 19.11
N GLU A 40 -1.86 3.33 18.53
CA GLU A 40 -2.80 4.29 19.10
C GLU A 40 -3.34 3.78 20.45
N ALA A 41 -3.78 2.52 20.52
CA ALA A 41 -4.30 1.90 21.74
C ALA A 41 -3.25 1.87 22.86
N GLU A 42 -2.01 1.52 22.54
CA GLU A 42 -0.89 1.57 23.48
C GLU A 42 -0.66 2.99 24.00
N LEU A 43 -0.66 3.99 23.10
CA LEU A 43 -0.46 5.39 23.45
C LEU A 43 -1.57 5.92 24.38
N VAL A 44 -2.83 5.57 24.12
CA VAL A 44 -3.97 5.88 25.00
C VAL A 44 -3.76 5.26 26.38
N SER A 45 -3.29 4.00 26.44
CA SER A 45 -3.02 3.34 27.70
C SER A 45 -1.91 4.03 28.51
N ILE A 46 -0.87 4.52 27.83
CA ILE A 46 0.24 5.25 28.44
C ILE A 46 -0.25 6.59 28.99
N VAL A 47 -1.01 7.35 28.21
CA VAL A 47 -1.59 8.64 28.66
C VAL A 47 -2.51 8.43 29.86
N ARG A 48 -3.32 7.37 29.87
CA ARG A 48 -4.17 7.02 31.02
C ARG A 48 -3.33 6.69 32.26
N ARG A 49 -2.33 5.81 32.12
CA ARG A 49 -1.41 5.46 33.23
C ARG A 49 -0.65 6.67 33.76
N PHE A 50 -0.27 7.59 32.87
CA PHE A 50 0.41 8.82 33.24
C PHE A 50 -0.51 9.74 34.08
N ARG A 51 -1.80 9.79 33.76
CA ARG A 51 -2.80 10.53 34.52
C ARG A 51 -3.07 9.90 35.89
N ASP A 52 -3.10 8.57 35.96
CA ASP A 52 -3.53 7.83 37.15
C ASP A 52 -2.40 7.57 38.16
N ARG A 53 -1.12 7.59 37.76
CA ARG A 53 0.02 7.26 38.65
C ARG A 53 0.89 8.48 38.98
N ALA A 54 1.28 8.56 40.26
CA ALA A 54 1.86 9.76 40.88
C ALA A 54 3.35 9.67 41.25
N ASP A 55 4.08 8.61 40.85
CA ASP A 55 5.53 8.52 41.13
C ASP A 55 6.40 9.10 40.00
N GLY A 56 7.42 9.87 40.36
CA GLY A 56 8.31 10.58 39.43
C GLY A 56 9.09 9.66 38.49
N GLU A 57 9.65 8.56 39.01
CA GLU A 57 10.43 7.59 38.22
C GLU A 57 9.54 6.83 37.21
N GLN A 58 8.35 6.40 37.65
CA GLN A 58 7.37 5.75 36.77
C GLN A 58 6.89 6.70 35.66
N ARG A 59 6.72 7.98 35.97
CA ARG A 59 6.35 9.01 34.98
C ARG A 59 7.44 9.20 33.93
N GLU A 60 8.71 9.19 34.31
CA GLU A 60 9.81 9.28 33.34
C GLU A 60 9.85 8.06 32.40
N HIS A 61 9.69 6.85 32.94
CA HIS A 61 9.58 5.64 32.13
C HIS A 61 8.40 5.70 31.15
N LEU A 62 7.21 6.11 31.61
CA LEU A 62 6.03 6.27 30.76
C LEU A 62 6.23 7.32 29.65
N LEU A 63 6.99 8.40 29.91
CA LEU A 63 7.31 9.39 28.88
C LEU A 63 8.25 8.84 27.81
N ARG A 64 9.25 8.04 28.20
CA ARG A 64 10.17 7.39 27.26
C ARG A 64 9.44 6.35 26.41
N ASP A 65 8.58 5.54 27.03
CA ASP A 65 7.75 4.57 26.33
C ASP A 65 6.77 5.28 25.39
N GLY A 66 6.09 6.33 25.85
CA GLY A 66 5.19 7.13 25.03
C GLY A 66 5.91 7.73 23.81
N ALA A 67 7.13 8.26 23.98
CA ALA A 67 7.92 8.76 22.86
C ALA A 67 8.30 7.67 21.85
N ARG A 68 8.59 6.45 22.31
CA ARG A 68 8.83 5.30 21.43
C ARG A 68 7.58 4.93 20.64
N VAL A 69 6.43 4.81 21.31
CA VAL A 69 5.15 4.46 20.68
C VAL A 69 4.72 5.51 19.66
N VAL A 70 4.87 6.81 19.95
CA VAL A 70 4.59 7.89 18.98
C VAL A 70 5.45 7.75 17.72
N ARG A 71 6.73 7.42 17.86
CA ARG A 71 7.62 7.21 16.69
C ARG A 71 7.17 5.99 15.87
N ASN A 72 6.84 4.89 16.52
CA ASN A 72 6.35 3.68 15.86
C ASN A 72 5.03 3.95 15.12
N ALA A 73 4.10 4.65 15.77
CA ALA A 73 2.82 5.03 15.17
C ALA A 73 3.02 5.92 13.92
N HIS A 74 3.93 6.90 13.99
CA HIS A 74 4.24 7.73 12.83
C HIS A 74 4.90 6.96 11.68
N ALA A 75 5.79 6.02 11.99
CA ALA A 75 6.41 5.17 10.99
C ALA A 75 5.37 4.29 10.28
N ALA A 76 4.47 3.64 11.04
CA ALA A 76 3.39 2.82 10.48
C ALA A 76 2.43 3.65 9.61
N LEU A 77 2.01 4.83 10.07
CA LEU A 77 1.16 5.73 9.27
C LEU A 77 1.85 6.22 8.00
N GLN A 78 3.15 6.50 8.05
CA GLN A 78 3.90 6.94 6.87
C GLN A 78 4.07 5.80 5.86
N GLU A 79 4.31 4.57 6.34
CA GLU A 79 4.39 3.39 5.47
C GLU A 79 3.04 3.08 4.83
N LEU A 80 1.94 3.17 5.60
CA LEU A 80 0.57 3.04 5.09
C LEU A 80 0.26 4.10 4.02
N GLU A 81 0.66 5.35 4.24
CA GLU A 81 0.48 6.43 3.26
C GLU A 81 1.23 6.15 1.96
N LEU A 82 2.45 5.60 2.04
CA LEU A 82 3.25 5.24 0.86
C LEU A 82 2.63 4.06 0.11
N GLU A 83 2.17 3.03 0.82
CA GLU A 83 1.53 1.87 0.19
C GLU A 83 0.19 2.24 -0.46
N LEU A 84 -0.62 3.10 0.18
CA LEU A 84 -1.85 3.60 -0.42
C LEU A 84 -1.59 4.35 -1.74
N ARG A 85 -0.56 5.22 -1.79
CA ARG A 85 -0.18 5.93 -3.02
C ARG A 85 0.31 5.01 -4.14
N GLY A 86 0.91 3.87 -3.80
CA GLY A 86 1.38 2.87 -4.76
C GLY A 86 0.32 1.82 -5.15
N SER A 87 -0.78 1.74 -4.41
CA SER A 87 -1.79 0.70 -4.59
C SER A 87 -2.78 1.01 -5.71
N THR A 88 -3.18 -0.02 -6.45
CA THR A 88 -4.33 0.01 -7.37
C THR A 88 -5.61 -0.45 -6.66
N LEU A 89 -5.81 -0.02 -5.42
CA LEU A 89 -7.01 -0.39 -4.65
C LEU A 89 -8.28 0.21 -5.29
N PRO A 90 -9.44 -0.46 -5.18
CA PRO A 90 -10.71 0.12 -5.59
C PRO A 90 -10.99 1.43 -4.84
N SER A 91 -11.41 2.48 -5.57
CA SER A 91 -11.68 3.84 -5.04
C SER A 91 -12.38 3.85 -3.67
N PRO A 92 -13.51 3.13 -3.44
CA PRO A 92 -14.23 3.24 -2.17
C PRO A 92 -13.47 2.67 -0.97
N ARG A 93 -12.65 1.61 -1.14
CA ARG A 93 -11.84 1.07 -0.03
C ARG A 93 -10.67 1.97 0.27
N ALA A 94 -10.01 2.51 -0.76
CA ALA A 94 -8.91 3.45 -0.59
C ALA A 94 -9.36 4.73 0.12
N GLU A 95 -10.52 5.28 -0.25
CA GLU A 95 -11.10 6.48 0.38
C GLU A 95 -11.39 6.29 1.87
N ASN A 96 -11.94 5.13 2.25
CA ASN A 96 -12.20 4.80 3.66
C ASN A 96 -10.90 4.70 4.46
N ILE A 97 -9.90 3.99 3.95
CA ILE A 97 -8.61 3.84 4.64
C ILE A 97 -7.90 5.19 4.74
N GLU A 98 -7.99 6.05 3.72
CA GLU A 98 -7.47 7.41 3.79
C GLU A 98 -8.17 8.27 4.86
N ALA A 99 -9.49 8.16 4.98
CA ALA A 99 -10.24 8.87 6.02
C ALA A 99 -9.80 8.41 7.42
N ASP A 100 -9.66 7.10 7.61
CA ASP A 100 -9.18 6.51 8.86
C ASP A 100 -7.74 6.95 9.19
N LEU A 101 -6.85 6.95 8.20
CA LEU A 101 -5.47 7.42 8.34
C LEU A 101 -5.42 8.88 8.83
N ARG A 102 -6.25 9.76 8.23
CA ARG A 102 -6.34 11.17 8.65
C ARG A 102 -6.86 11.31 10.08
N ALA A 103 -7.84 10.49 10.46
CA ALA A 103 -8.40 10.48 11.81
C ALA A 103 -7.36 10.01 12.84
N GLN A 104 -6.70 8.87 12.62
CA GLN A 104 -5.65 8.32 13.49
C GLN A 104 -4.49 9.31 13.67
N ARG A 105 -4.02 9.91 12.56
CA ARG A 105 -2.95 10.91 12.59
C ARG A 105 -3.30 12.12 13.47
N THR A 106 -4.56 12.53 13.47
CA THR A 106 -5.04 13.63 14.31
C THR A 106 -5.05 13.24 15.78
N ARG A 107 -5.53 12.03 16.11
CA ARG A 107 -5.56 11.50 17.50
C ARG A 107 -4.16 11.32 18.07
N ILE A 108 -3.23 10.71 17.32
CA ILE A 108 -1.83 10.55 17.74
C ILE A 108 -1.17 11.91 18.02
N LYS A 109 -1.41 12.92 17.17
CA LYS A 109 -0.92 14.29 17.42
C LYS A 109 -1.49 14.90 18.70
N GLN A 110 -2.77 14.68 18.99
CA GLN A 110 -3.39 15.16 20.22
C GLN A 110 -2.79 14.48 21.46
N LEU A 111 -2.60 13.16 21.41
CA LEU A 111 -1.97 12.38 22.49
C LEU A 111 -0.52 12.80 22.70
N GLN A 112 0.24 13.02 21.62
CA GLN A 112 1.61 13.54 21.70
C GLN A 112 1.67 14.91 22.39
N ARG A 113 0.76 15.83 22.05
CA ARG A 113 0.66 17.14 22.73
C ARG A 113 0.36 16.97 24.22
N SER A 114 -0.52 16.03 24.57
CA SER A 114 -0.83 15.72 25.97
C SER A 114 0.38 15.16 26.73
N LEU A 115 1.21 14.32 26.10
CA LEU A 115 2.45 13.82 26.71
C LEU A 115 3.50 14.93 26.86
N ASN A 116 3.62 15.82 25.88
CA ASN A 116 4.57 16.92 25.92
C ASN A 116 4.21 17.96 26.99
N SER A 117 2.93 18.33 27.12
CA SER A 117 2.49 19.26 28.17
C SER A 117 2.69 18.68 29.57
N SER A 118 2.46 17.37 29.71
CA SER A 118 2.78 16.62 30.92
C SER A 118 4.27 16.61 31.26
N ARG A 119 5.14 16.46 30.25
CA ARG A 119 6.60 16.53 30.41
C ARG A 119 7.05 17.92 30.88
N GLU A 120 6.49 18.98 30.31
CA GLU A 120 6.82 20.36 30.66
C GLU A 120 6.48 20.68 32.12
N ARG A 121 5.35 20.15 32.62
CA ARG A 121 4.97 20.27 34.04
C ARG A 121 5.94 19.57 35.00
N LEU A 122 6.66 18.53 34.56
CA LEU A 122 7.65 17.84 35.39
C LEU A 122 9.02 18.53 35.39
N LEU A 123 9.32 19.32 34.35
CA LEU A 123 10.57 20.08 34.23
C LEU A 123 10.49 21.46 34.88
N GLY A 124 9.29 21.99 35.12
CA GLY A 124 9.05 23.16 35.97
C GLY A 124 9.24 22.79 37.45
N GLY A 125 10.37 23.19 38.04
CA GLY A 125 10.83 22.81 39.38
C GLY A 125 9.91 23.21 40.56
N PRO A 126 10.33 22.87 41.80
CA PRO A 126 9.45 22.82 42.97
C PRO A 126 8.95 24.21 43.37
N THR A 127 7.63 24.40 43.32
CA THR A 127 6.93 25.45 44.07
C THR A 127 6.88 25.02 45.54
N GLY A 128 7.80 25.51 46.39
CA GLY A 128 7.85 25.07 47.79
C GLY A 128 8.58 25.98 48.77
N ASN A 129 7.77 26.71 49.54
CA ASN A 129 8.00 27.37 50.83
C ASN A 129 8.91 28.61 50.86
N SER A 130 8.35 29.72 51.35
CA SER A 130 9.03 31.00 51.53
C SER A 130 10.22 30.86 52.48
N ILE A 131 11.30 31.54 52.12
CA ILE A 131 12.60 31.53 52.80
C ILE A 131 12.49 32.17 54.21
N ASP A 132 11.41 32.92 54.48
CA ASP A 132 11.24 33.75 55.67
C ASP A 132 11.11 33.00 57.01
N ALA A 133 10.92 31.68 57.00
CA ALA A 133 10.75 30.88 58.22
C ALA A 133 11.99 30.04 58.62
N MET A 134 13.11 30.15 57.89
CA MET A 134 14.27 29.28 58.08
C MET A 134 15.36 29.94 58.92
N THR A 135 15.96 29.19 59.84
CA THR A 135 17.11 29.65 60.61
C THR A 135 18.34 29.80 59.70
N PRO A 136 19.33 30.66 60.02
CA PRO A 136 20.50 30.88 59.16
C PRO A 136 21.30 29.61 58.81
N HIS A 137 21.30 28.61 59.70
CA HIS A 137 21.91 27.30 59.43
C HIS A 137 21.09 26.45 58.44
N GLU A 138 19.76 26.48 58.53
CA GLU A 138 18.87 25.82 57.57
C GLU A 138 18.93 26.49 56.19
N ILE A 139 19.12 27.81 56.15
CA ILE A 139 19.32 28.55 54.89
C ILE A 139 20.63 28.12 54.21
N LEU A 140 21.73 27.98 54.97
CA LEU A 140 23.01 27.52 54.43
C LEU A 140 22.95 26.06 53.95
N ALA A 141 22.36 25.16 54.74
CA ALA A 141 22.17 23.77 54.32
C ALA A 141 21.27 23.67 53.09
N LYS A 142 20.19 24.48 53.04
CA LYS A 142 19.30 24.54 51.88
C LYS A 142 20.02 25.14 50.66
N ALA A 143 20.87 26.14 50.82
CA ALA A 143 21.68 26.70 49.74
C ALA A 143 22.68 25.68 49.18
N GLU A 144 23.35 24.89 50.03
CA GLU A 144 24.23 23.80 49.59
C GLU A 144 23.46 22.73 48.82
N THR A 145 22.29 22.32 49.31
CA THR A 145 21.43 21.35 48.59
C THR A 145 20.92 21.91 47.26
N LEU A 146 20.50 23.18 47.22
CA LEU A 146 20.09 23.88 46.00
C LEU A 146 21.25 24.01 45.01
N GLN A 147 22.47 24.24 45.49
CA GLN A 147 23.66 24.34 44.65
C GLN A 147 24.04 22.96 44.08
N ALA A 148 23.99 21.91 44.89
CA ALA A 148 24.19 20.54 44.44
C ALA A 148 23.10 20.11 43.42
N GLU A 149 21.85 20.48 43.68
CA GLU A 149 20.73 20.21 42.80
C GLU A 149 20.86 21.00 41.48
N SER A 150 21.25 22.28 41.55
CA SER A 150 21.53 23.12 40.39
C SER A 150 22.69 22.57 39.57
N TYR A 151 23.77 22.13 40.21
CA TYR A 151 24.90 21.48 39.53
C TYR A 151 24.47 20.18 38.84
N SER A 152 23.66 19.35 39.52
CA SER A 152 23.08 18.14 38.93
C SER A 152 22.16 18.46 37.74
N SER A 153 21.41 19.55 37.82
CA SER A 153 20.50 20.03 36.78
C SER A 153 21.27 20.53 35.56
N VAL A 154 22.35 21.29 35.78
CA VAL A 154 23.26 21.74 34.71
C VAL A 154 23.93 20.54 34.02
N LEU A 155 24.37 19.53 34.77
CA LEU A 155 24.90 18.28 34.19
C LEU A 155 23.85 17.53 33.37
N ARG A 156 22.60 17.42 33.85
CA ARG A 156 21.49 16.84 33.09
C ARG A 156 21.19 17.64 31.82
N MET A 157 21.22 18.96 31.90
CA MET A 157 21.02 19.85 30.76
C MET A 157 22.13 19.68 29.73
N GLN A 158 23.39 19.60 30.16
CA GLN A 158 24.54 19.38 29.28
C GLN A 158 24.41 18.03 28.54
N ARG A 159 24.05 16.95 29.23
CA ARG A 159 23.77 15.65 28.60
C ARG A 159 22.62 15.74 27.61
N THR A 160 21.52 16.40 27.99
CA THR A 160 20.36 16.57 27.11
C THR A 160 20.70 17.36 25.84
N VAL A 161 21.53 18.42 25.95
CA VAL A 161 21.99 19.20 24.79
C VAL A 161 22.88 18.35 23.89
N GLN A 162 23.76 17.54 24.47
CA GLN A 162 24.61 16.63 23.70
C GLN A 162 23.78 15.55 22.98
N ASP A 163 22.82 14.94 23.68
CA ASP A 163 21.87 13.98 23.09
C ASP A 163 21.03 14.64 21.99
N THR A 164 20.58 15.88 22.19
CA THR A 164 19.81 16.63 21.18
C THR A 164 20.67 16.92 19.95
N LYS A 165 21.95 17.25 20.13
CA LYS A 165 22.89 17.44 19.02
C LYS A 165 23.09 16.14 18.24
N GLN A 166 23.26 15.02 18.95
CA GLN A 166 23.38 13.68 18.35
C GLN A 166 22.12 13.30 17.56
N ILE A 167 20.94 13.47 18.15
CA ILE A 167 19.66 13.24 17.49
C ILE A 167 19.51 14.16 16.27
N GLY A 168 19.94 15.41 16.37
CA GLY A 168 19.94 16.37 15.26
C GLY A 168 20.82 15.91 14.10
N THR A 169 22.02 15.41 14.38
CA THR A 169 22.91 14.84 13.35
C THR A 169 22.34 13.57 12.73
N ASP A 170 21.74 12.69 13.53
CA ASP A 170 21.11 11.45 13.05
C ASP A 170 19.87 11.76 12.21
N THR A 171 19.13 12.80 12.57
CA THR A 171 17.97 13.27 11.79
C THR A 171 18.43 13.88 10.46
N LEU A 172 19.48 14.71 10.45
CA LEU A 172 20.03 15.29 9.22
C LEU A 172 20.55 14.21 8.26
N THR A 173 21.23 13.19 8.78
CA THR A 173 21.69 12.05 7.96
C THR A 173 20.53 11.21 7.45
N THR A 174 19.49 11.00 8.26
CA THR A 174 18.27 10.31 7.82
C THR A 174 17.54 11.10 6.72
N LEU A 175 17.42 12.42 6.87
CA LEU A 175 16.80 13.30 5.87
C LEU A 175 17.59 13.34 4.56
N SER A 176 18.94 13.32 4.62
CA SER A 176 19.76 13.27 3.41
C SER A 176 19.58 11.93 2.67
N LEU A 177 19.52 10.82 3.41
CA LEU A 177 19.22 9.49 2.86
C LEU A 177 17.82 9.45 2.24
N GLN A 178 16.81 9.98 2.93
CA GLN A 178 15.44 10.08 2.40
C GLN A 178 15.38 10.93 1.12
N ARG A 179 16.12 12.05 1.07
CA ARG A 179 16.22 12.88 -0.14
C ARG A 179 16.86 12.13 -1.31
N ALA A 180 17.89 11.32 -1.04
CA ALA A 180 18.50 10.47 -2.07
C ALA A 180 17.51 9.39 -2.57
N ARG A 181 16.74 8.77 -1.67
CA ARG A 181 15.67 7.83 -2.03
C ARG A 181 14.57 8.48 -2.87
N LEU A 182 14.15 9.70 -2.52
CA LEU A 182 13.16 10.45 -3.32
C LEU A 182 13.67 10.74 -4.73
N ARG A 183 14.95 11.12 -4.89
CA ARG A 183 15.55 11.29 -6.22
C ARG A 183 15.58 9.99 -7.03
N ALA A 184 15.90 8.86 -6.38
CA ALA A 184 15.87 7.55 -7.04
C ALA A 184 14.44 7.15 -7.46
N LEU A 185 13.43 7.47 -6.63
CA LEU A 185 12.02 7.26 -6.97
C LEU A 185 11.58 8.13 -8.15
N ASP A 186 12.00 9.39 -8.21
CA ASP A 186 11.67 10.30 -9.31
C ASP A 186 12.24 9.80 -10.66
N ILE A 187 13.49 9.31 -10.65
CA ILE A 187 14.10 8.64 -11.81
C ILE A 187 13.31 7.38 -12.20
N SER A 188 12.87 6.59 -11.22
CA SER A 188 12.10 5.37 -11.45
C SER A 188 10.69 5.69 -11.99
N ALA A 189 10.04 6.73 -11.48
CA ALA A 189 8.74 7.21 -11.95
C ALA A 189 8.83 7.72 -13.39
N GLY A 190 9.91 8.42 -13.75
CA GLY A 190 10.20 8.81 -15.14
C GLY A 190 10.33 7.59 -16.06
N ALA A 191 11.03 6.54 -15.62
CA ALA A 191 11.13 5.29 -16.38
C ALA A 191 9.77 4.57 -16.53
N TRP A 192 8.94 4.59 -15.49
CA TRP A 192 7.59 4.01 -15.52
C TRP A 192 6.67 4.78 -16.47
N SER A 193 6.74 6.11 -16.48
CA SER A 193 6.05 6.96 -17.46
C SER A 193 6.41 6.59 -18.90
N MET A 194 7.71 6.39 -19.18
CA MET A 194 8.15 5.95 -20.52
C MET A 194 7.62 4.56 -20.87
N GLN A 195 7.64 3.61 -19.93
CA GLN A 195 7.09 2.26 -20.13
C GLN A 195 5.57 2.29 -20.32
N LEU A 196 4.84 3.11 -19.56
CA LEU A 196 3.39 3.25 -19.67
C LEU A 196 3.01 3.81 -21.04
N SER A 197 3.69 4.86 -21.52
CA SER A 197 3.41 5.40 -22.86
C SER A 197 3.74 4.40 -23.98
N SER A 198 4.77 3.57 -23.78
CA SER A 198 5.10 2.48 -24.70
C SER A 198 4.05 1.37 -24.67
N ALA A 199 3.54 1.03 -23.49
CA ALA A 199 2.47 0.05 -23.31
C ALA A 199 1.15 0.56 -23.91
N GLU A 200 0.81 1.84 -23.73
CA GLU A 200 -0.38 2.46 -24.33
C GLU A 200 -0.33 2.41 -25.86
N ARG A 201 0.83 2.70 -26.47
CA ARG A 201 1.04 2.54 -27.92
C ARG A 201 0.88 1.10 -28.37
N ALA A 202 1.41 0.14 -27.61
CA ALA A 202 1.24 -1.28 -27.92
C ALA A 202 -0.24 -1.68 -27.84
N VAL A 203 -0.96 -1.23 -26.81
CA VAL A 203 -2.41 -1.47 -26.67
C VAL A 203 -3.17 -0.87 -27.85
N GLN A 204 -2.88 0.36 -28.28
CA GLN A 204 -3.51 0.95 -29.47
C GLN A 204 -3.25 0.15 -30.76
N GLN A 205 -2.04 -0.40 -30.91
CA GLN A 205 -1.73 -1.28 -32.04
C GLN A 205 -2.49 -2.61 -31.98
N TYR A 206 -2.60 -3.22 -30.80
CA TYR A 206 -3.38 -4.44 -30.64
C TYR A 206 -4.89 -4.20 -30.80
N THR A 207 -5.43 -3.09 -30.29
CA THR A 207 -6.86 -2.79 -30.43
C THR A 207 -7.23 -2.51 -31.89
N SER A 208 -6.40 -1.76 -32.63
CA SER A 208 -6.61 -1.55 -34.06
C SER A 208 -6.51 -2.85 -34.88
N ALA A 209 -5.57 -3.75 -34.54
CA ALA A 209 -5.47 -5.07 -35.15
C ALA A 209 -6.71 -5.93 -34.86
N ILE A 210 -7.19 -5.95 -33.62
CA ILE A 210 -8.41 -6.70 -33.23
C ILE A 210 -9.63 -6.14 -33.96
N VAL A 211 -9.77 -4.81 -34.06
CA VAL A 211 -10.88 -4.19 -34.81
C VAL A 211 -10.82 -4.57 -36.28
N SER A 212 -9.63 -4.58 -36.89
CA SER A 212 -9.43 -5.02 -38.28
C SER A 212 -9.83 -6.50 -38.46
N ASP A 213 -9.45 -7.36 -37.52
CA ASP A 213 -9.82 -8.79 -37.57
C ASP A 213 -11.32 -8.99 -37.38
N MET A 214 -11.97 -8.23 -36.49
CA MET A 214 -13.43 -8.29 -36.32
C MET A 214 -14.18 -7.82 -37.57
N ILE A 215 -13.71 -6.77 -38.26
CA ILE A 215 -14.30 -6.30 -39.52
C ILE A 215 -14.13 -7.37 -40.61
N THR A 216 -12.95 -7.98 -40.69
CA THR A 216 -12.68 -9.04 -41.67
C THR A 216 -13.55 -10.27 -41.42
N PHE A 217 -13.69 -10.68 -40.15
CA PHE A 217 -14.56 -11.78 -39.76
C PHE A 217 -16.04 -11.48 -40.06
N ALA A 218 -16.50 -10.26 -39.76
CA ALA A 218 -17.87 -9.84 -40.07
C ALA A 218 -18.16 -9.88 -41.58
N LEU A 219 -17.21 -9.48 -42.42
CA LEU A 219 -17.33 -9.55 -43.88
C LEU A 219 -17.46 -11.00 -44.37
N ILE A 220 -16.63 -11.91 -43.85
CA ILE A 220 -16.68 -13.34 -44.20
C ILE A 220 -18.04 -13.94 -43.81
N VAL A 221 -18.53 -13.64 -42.60
CA VAL A 221 -19.84 -14.12 -42.13
C VAL A 221 -20.98 -13.58 -43.01
N ALA A 222 -20.93 -12.31 -43.41
CA ALA A 222 -21.93 -11.72 -44.30
C ALA A 222 -21.98 -12.41 -45.67
N ILE A 223 -20.82 -12.74 -46.25
CA ILE A 223 -20.73 -13.49 -47.51
C ILE A 223 -21.33 -14.89 -47.35
N ALA A 224 -21.02 -15.59 -46.25
CA ALA A 224 -21.55 -16.93 -45.99
C ALA A 224 -23.08 -16.92 -45.84
N LEU A 225 -23.65 -15.94 -45.12
CA LEU A 225 -25.10 -15.77 -45.00
C LEU A 225 -25.76 -15.46 -46.35
N GLY A 226 -25.13 -14.64 -47.19
CA GLY A 226 -25.60 -14.36 -48.54
C GLY A 226 -25.67 -15.62 -49.42
N LEU A 227 -24.64 -16.48 -49.36
CA LEU A 227 -24.64 -17.75 -50.07
C LEU A 227 -25.72 -18.70 -49.55
N LEU A 228 -25.90 -18.79 -48.23
CA LEU A 228 -26.97 -19.59 -47.61
C LEU A 228 -28.35 -19.12 -48.07
N PHE A 229 -28.58 -17.81 -48.12
CA PHE A 229 -29.84 -17.24 -48.59
C PHE A 229 -30.12 -17.60 -50.06
N ILE A 230 -29.13 -17.48 -50.94
CA ILE A 230 -29.27 -17.86 -52.36
C ILE A 230 -29.58 -19.36 -52.48
N LEU A 231 -28.92 -20.20 -51.69
CA LEU A 231 -29.15 -21.64 -51.68
C LEU A 231 -30.60 -21.97 -51.29
N VAL A 232 -31.10 -21.38 -50.20
CA VAL A 232 -32.49 -21.57 -49.73
C VAL A 232 -33.49 -21.05 -50.75
N TRP A 233 -33.24 -19.87 -51.32
CA TRP A 233 -34.09 -19.30 -52.36
C TRP A 233 -34.17 -20.23 -53.58
N LYS A 234 -33.02 -20.70 -54.07
CA LYS A 234 -32.97 -21.65 -55.20
C LYS A 234 -33.62 -22.99 -54.88
N LEU A 235 -33.51 -23.45 -53.63
CA LEU A 235 -34.19 -24.66 -53.17
C LEU A 235 -35.72 -24.47 -53.10
N SER A 236 -36.19 -23.27 -52.78
CA SER A 236 -37.63 -22.95 -52.75
C SER A 236 -38.25 -22.79 -54.15
N GLU A 237 -37.45 -22.42 -55.15
CA GLU A 237 -37.88 -22.34 -56.56
C GLU A 237 -37.89 -23.70 -57.26
N LEU A 238 -37.32 -24.75 -56.65
CA LEU A 238 -37.37 -26.09 -57.23
C LEU A 238 -38.82 -26.59 -57.18
N PRO A 239 -39.45 -26.86 -58.34
CA PRO A 239 -40.83 -27.31 -58.39
C PRO A 239 -40.96 -28.65 -57.65
N ALA A 240 -42.01 -28.78 -56.83
CA ALA A 240 -42.31 -29.97 -56.02
C ALA A 240 -42.43 -31.28 -56.84
N SER A 241 -42.43 -31.20 -58.18
CA SER A 241 -42.37 -32.35 -59.09
C SER A 241 -41.03 -33.09 -59.06
N VAL A 242 -39.90 -32.45 -58.71
CA VAL A 242 -38.59 -33.12 -58.62
C VAL A 242 -38.43 -33.88 -57.29
N MET A 243 -39.14 -33.49 -56.24
CA MET A 243 -39.13 -34.20 -54.95
C MET A 243 -39.93 -35.51 -54.96
N ARG A 244 -40.79 -35.75 -55.96
CA ARG A 244 -41.57 -36.99 -56.08
C ARG A 244 -40.83 -38.14 -56.77
N ASP A 245 -39.76 -37.83 -57.51
CA ASP A 245 -38.96 -38.83 -58.25
C ASP A 245 -37.64 -39.23 -57.55
N SER A 246 -37.31 -38.64 -56.40
CA SER A 246 -36.09 -38.99 -55.64
C SER A 246 -36.30 -40.10 -54.59
N GLU A 247 -37.51 -40.65 -54.47
CA GLU A 247 -37.84 -41.74 -53.56
C GLU A 247 -37.05 -43.06 -53.77
N PRO A 248 -36.59 -43.46 -54.97
CA PRO A 248 -35.80 -44.69 -55.09
C PRO A 248 -34.33 -44.52 -54.70
N GLN A 249 -33.79 -43.29 -54.59
CA GLN A 249 -32.37 -43.09 -54.26
C GLN A 249 -32.09 -42.91 -52.75
N VAL A 250 -33.07 -42.58 -51.91
CA VAL A 250 -32.84 -42.52 -50.45
C VAL A 250 -32.86 -43.92 -49.79
N ARG A 251 -33.45 -44.93 -50.46
CA ARG A 251 -33.48 -46.32 -49.98
C ARG A 251 -32.14 -47.05 -50.02
N TRP A 252 -31.19 -46.66 -50.89
CA TRP A 252 -29.87 -47.30 -50.88
C TRP A 252 -28.94 -46.72 -49.81
N LEU A 253 -29.02 -45.41 -49.53
CA LEU A 253 -28.23 -44.77 -48.48
C LEU A 253 -28.62 -45.25 -47.07
N THR A 254 -29.91 -45.50 -46.82
CA THR A 254 -30.37 -46.08 -45.55
C THR A 254 -29.95 -47.54 -45.37
N ARG A 255 -29.70 -48.29 -46.46
CA ARG A 255 -29.15 -49.67 -46.39
C ARG A 255 -27.65 -49.74 -46.14
N VAL A 256 -26.91 -48.70 -46.51
CA VAL A 256 -25.44 -48.65 -46.33
C VAL A 256 -25.05 -48.13 -44.95
N ILE A 257 -25.90 -47.34 -44.28
CA ILE A 257 -25.60 -46.74 -42.98
C ILE A 257 -26.03 -47.65 -41.80
N SER A 258 -26.86 -48.69 -42.03
CA SER A 258 -27.37 -49.53 -40.93
C SER A 258 -26.42 -50.54 -40.26
N PRO A 259 -25.23 -50.93 -40.78
CA PRO A 259 -24.38 -51.88 -40.06
C PRO A 259 -23.33 -51.24 -39.14
N ILE A 260 -23.28 -49.90 -39.00
CA ILE A 260 -22.22 -49.24 -38.20
C ILE A 260 -22.61 -49.07 -36.71
N SER A 261 -23.89 -49.19 -36.35
CA SER A 261 -24.36 -49.03 -34.97
C SER A 261 -24.33 -50.30 -34.09
N GLU A 262 -23.85 -51.44 -34.60
CA GLU A 262 -23.77 -52.70 -33.84
C GLU A 262 -22.32 -53.17 -33.55
N MET A 263 -21.33 -52.28 -33.56
CA MET A 263 -20.03 -52.59 -32.97
C MET A 263 -20.00 -52.17 -31.49
N PRO A 264 -19.94 -53.12 -30.54
CA PRO A 264 -19.67 -52.79 -29.15
C PRO A 264 -18.20 -52.41 -29.01
N LEU A 265 -17.94 -51.19 -28.53
CA LEU A 265 -16.91 -50.80 -27.56
C LEU A 265 -16.89 -49.27 -27.39
#